data_AF-A0A9N9FTM8-F1
#
_entry.id   AF-A0A9N9FTM8-F1
#
_cell.length_a   1.000
_cell.length_b   1.000
_cell.length_c   1.000
_cell.angle_alpha   90.00
_cell.angle_beta   90.00
_cell.angle_gamma   90.00
#
_symmetry.space_group_name_H-M   'P 1'
#
loop_
_entity.id
_entity.type
_entity.pdbx_description
1 polymer ?
#
loop_
_entity_poly.entity_id
_entity_poly.type
_entity_poly.pdbx_seq_one_letter_code
_entity_poly.pdbx_strand_id
1 'polypeptide(L)'
;VSSFAEVSSSAGVHIPTEPKSPFHNIFDDSLIRSWTMIRKVTKYGFITSTDLRVRGPVILINGSLFLWNVPQGSFRQEKNRIDNVFDGWNKDFLKIFEIITPKPELLIFGTGKMSVPIPSEIRDYIHKLGLQIEYSDTDNAVSTFNVLAEEGRNVAAAFLPINPTHYKPGEI
;
A
#
# COMPACT_ATOMS: atom_id res chain seq x y z
N VAL A 1 20.47 -8.74 65.42
CA VAL A 1 21.16 -10.05 65.49
C VAL A 1 20.50 -10.94 64.46
N SER A 2 21.25 -11.31 63.41
CA SER A 2 21.14 -12.47 62.50
C SER A 2 19.76 -12.95 62.01
N SER A 3 19.55 -13.44 60.80
CA SER A 3 20.36 -13.72 59.61
C SER A 3 19.40 -14.42 58.63
N PHE A 4 19.29 -13.89 57.42
CA PHE A 4 19.32 -14.58 56.12
C PHE A 4 18.94 -16.08 56.00
N ALA A 5 18.03 -16.39 55.06
CA ALA A 5 18.25 -17.33 53.95
C ALA A 5 17.17 -17.15 52.85
N GLU A 6 17.61 -16.80 51.64
CA GLU A 6 16.89 -16.96 50.36
C GLU A 6 16.66 -18.45 50.04
N VAL A 7 15.72 -18.76 49.13
CA VAL A 7 15.96 -19.52 47.87
C VAL A 7 14.67 -19.53 47.01
N SER A 8 14.71 -18.73 45.94
CA SER A 8 14.60 -19.09 44.51
C SER A 8 13.30 -19.63 43.86
N SER A 9 12.97 -18.94 42.75
CA SER A 9 12.59 -19.47 41.42
C SER A 9 11.16 -20.00 41.18
N SER A 10 10.41 -19.29 40.33
CA SER A 10 10.25 -19.75 38.94
C SER A 10 9.71 -18.64 38.03
N ALA A 11 10.46 -18.35 36.97
CA ALA A 11 9.93 -17.78 35.75
C ALA A 11 8.95 -18.81 35.16
N GLY A 12 7.66 -18.48 35.14
CA GLY A 12 6.60 -19.34 34.62
C GLY A 12 5.99 -18.77 33.35
N VAL A 13 6.65 -19.01 32.23
CA VAL A 13 6.11 -19.33 30.90
C VAL A 13 4.77 -18.66 30.53
N HIS A 14 4.82 -17.71 29.58
CA HIS A 14 3.65 -17.38 28.77
C HIS A 14 3.21 -18.65 28.05
N ILE A 15 2.10 -19.24 28.48
CA ILE A 15 1.45 -20.36 27.77
C ILE A 15 0.94 -19.76 26.45
N PRO A 16 1.43 -20.18 25.28
CA PRO A 16 0.78 -19.81 24.03
C PRO A 16 -0.59 -20.48 24.05
N THR A 17 -1.66 -19.69 23.93
CA THR A 17 -3.00 -20.24 23.69
C THR A 17 -2.93 -21.10 22.42
N GLU A 18 -3.30 -22.38 22.53
CA GLU A 18 -3.36 -23.30 21.39
C GLU A 18 -4.13 -22.68 20.21
N PRO A 19 -3.64 -22.86 18.98
CA PRO A 19 -4.33 -22.36 17.79
C PRO A 19 -5.70 -23.04 17.67
N LYS A 20 -6.75 -22.25 17.44
CA LYS A 20 -8.16 -22.69 17.30
C LYS A 20 -8.43 -23.59 16.08
N SER A 21 -7.41 -24.14 15.43
CA SER A 21 -7.49 -24.91 14.18
C SER A 21 -6.62 -26.17 14.24
N PRO A 22 -7.12 -27.34 13.81
CA PRO A 22 -6.33 -28.58 13.72
C PRO A 22 -5.25 -28.53 12.63
N PHE A 23 -5.28 -27.52 11.76
CA PHE A 23 -4.28 -27.28 10.74
C PHE A 23 -3.60 -25.93 11.01
N HIS A 24 -2.29 -25.96 11.15
CA HIS A 24 -1.45 -24.79 11.26
C HIS A 24 -0.60 -24.70 9.99
N ASN A 25 -0.77 -23.62 9.22
CA ASN A 25 0.05 -23.38 8.05
C ASN A 25 1.44 -22.94 8.51
N ILE A 26 2.41 -23.85 8.49
CA ILE A 26 3.81 -23.58 8.83
C ILE A 26 4.53 -22.70 7.79
N PHE A 27 3.91 -22.46 6.63
CA PHE A 27 4.39 -21.58 5.56
C PHE A 27 3.63 -20.26 5.52
N ASP A 28 2.89 -19.91 6.58
CA ASP A 28 2.23 -18.61 6.68
C ASP A 28 3.28 -17.50 6.90
N ASP A 29 3.81 -16.98 5.79
CA ASP A 29 4.77 -15.88 5.75
C ASP A 29 4.19 -14.55 6.28
N SER A 30 2.90 -14.48 6.64
CA SER A 30 2.29 -13.28 7.24
C SER A 30 3.01 -12.85 8.53
N LEU A 31 3.63 -13.79 9.26
CA LEU A 31 4.43 -13.50 10.46
C LEU A 31 5.81 -12.89 10.15
N ILE A 32 6.28 -12.95 8.91
CA ILE A 32 7.62 -12.51 8.49
C ILE A 32 7.56 -11.28 7.56
N ARG A 33 6.42 -11.03 6.91
CA ARG A 33 6.21 -9.85 6.07
C ARG A 33 5.80 -8.65 6.92
N SER A 34 6.75 -7.79 7.26
CA SER A 34 6.40 -6.46 7.76
C SER A 34 5.80 -5.64 6.61
N TRP A 35 4.46 -5.54 6.54
CA TRP A 35 3.84 -4.69 5.54
C TRP A 35 4.24 -3.23 5.75
N THR A 36 4.77 -2.61 4.70
CA THR A 36 4.86 -1.15 4.67
C THR A 36 3.45 -0.59 4.52
N MET A 37 2.94 0.02 5.59
CA MET A 37 1.63 0.68 5.62
C MET A 37 1.78 2.19 5.48
N ILE A 38 0.72 2.86 5.01
CA ILE A 38 0.67 4.32 4.98
C ILE A 38 -0.01 4.82 6.24
N ARG A 39 0.74 5.50 7.10
CA ARG A 39 0.21 6.09 8.34
C ARG A 39 -0.46 7.43 8.10
N LYS A 40 0.03 8.21 7.12
CA LYS A 40 -0.51 9.55 6.84
C LYS A 40 -0.37 9.93 5.37
N VAL A 41 -1.46 10.41 4.80
CA VAL A 41 -1.46 11.13 3.52
C VAL A 41 -1.09 12.59 3.76
N THR A 42 -0.21 13.13 2.93
CA THR A 42 0.19 14.54 2.93
C THR A 42 -0.25 15.20 1.63
N LYS A 43 -0.12 16.53 1.54
CA LYS A 43 -0.46 17.26 0.31
C LYS A 43 0.30 16.75 -0.92
N TYR A 44 1.54 16.28 -0.76
CA TYR A 44 2.44 15.96 -1.88
C TYR A 44 3.02 14.55 -1.80
N GLY A 45 2.45 13.66 -0.98
CA GLY A 45 2.98 12.32 -0.79
C GLY A 45 2.52 11.69 0.52
N PHE A 46 3.35 10.86 1.12
CA PHE A 46 2.92 9.93 2.16
C PHE A 46 3.95 9.81 3.29
N ILE A 47 3.48 9.42 4.47
CA ILE A 47 4.31 8.99 5.60
C ILE A 47 3.93 7.56 5.95
N THR A 48 4.91 6.67 5.98
CA THR A 48 4.71 5.25 6.30
C THR A 48 4.57 5.03 7.81
N SER A 49 4.19 3.81 8.20
CA SER A 49 4.23 3.33 9.58
C SER A 49 5.63 3.41 10.21
N THR A 50 6.68 3.32 9.38
CA THR A 50 8.10 3.42 9.77
C THR A 50 8.67 4.84 9.75
N ASP A 51 7.82 5.87 9.75
CA ASP A 51 8.21 7.29 9.69
C ASP A 51 8.91 7.75 8.40
N LEU A 52 9.04 6.89 7.39
CA LEU A 52 9.57 7.27 6.09
C LEU A 52 8.63 8.26 5.41
N ARG A 53 9.16 9.42 5.01
CA ARG A 53 8.43 10.44 4.27
C ARG A 53 8.78 10.36 2.79
N VAL A 54 7.77 10.15 1.97
CA VAL A 54 7.91 10.04 0.52
C VAL A 54 7.11 11.15 -0.15
N ARG A 55 7.72 11.82 -1.13
CA ARG A 55 7.07 12.86 -1.94
C ARG A 55 6.83 12.31 -3.34
N GLY A 56 5.59 12.37 -3.81
CA GLY A 56 5.16 11.88 -5.12
C GLY A 56 4.23 10.68 -5.07
N PRO A 57 3.81 10.17 -6.24
CA PRO A 57 3.02 8.95 -6.33
C PRO A 57 3.82 7.74 -5.89
N VAL A 58 3.12 6.74 -5.37
CA VAL A 58 3.74 5.53 -4.85
C VAL A 58 2.99 4.29 -5.29
N ILE A 59 3.73 3.20 -5.41
CA ILE A 59 3.19 1.84 -5.53
C ILE A 59 3.65 1.03 -4.33
N LEU A 60 2.73 0.30 -3.69
CA LEU A 60 3.03 -0.66 -2.63
C LEU A 60 2.68 -2.06 -3.11
N ILE A 61 3.68 -2.94 -3.18
CA ILE A 61 3.51 -4.33 -3.62
C ILE A 61 4.41 -5.21 -2.75
N ASN A 62 3.86 -6.30 -2.22
CA ASN A 62 4.61 -7.32 -1.46
C ASN A 62 5.46 -6.73 -0.32
N GLY A 63 4.91 -5.75 0.41
CA GLY A 63 5.57 -5.06 1.52
C GLY A 63 6.60 -4.00 1.09
N SER A 64 6.90 -3.88 -0.19
CA SER A 64 7.85 -2.90 -0.75
C SER A 64 7.14 -1.64 -1.23
N LEU A 65 7.79 -0.48 -1.03
CA LEU A 65 7.30 0.84 -1.44
C LEU A 65 8.18 1.38 -2.57
N PHE A 66 7.57 1.73 -3.70
CA PHE A 66 8.23 2.27 -4.87
C PHE A 66 7.74 3.69 -5.15
N LEU A 67 8.65 4.59 -5.51
CA LEU A 67 8.29 5.85 -6.14
C LEU A 67 7.79 5.58 -7.55
N TRP A 68 6.65 6.18 -7.89
CA TRP A 68 5.96 5.93 -9.15
C TRP A 68 5.88 7.19 -9.97
N ASN A 69 6.70 7.25 -11.02
CA ASN A 69 6.80 8.41 -11.89
C ASN A 69 5.70 8.36 -12.95
N VAL A 70 4.57 9.02 -12.67
CA VAL A 70 3.40 9.11 -13.57
C VAL A 70 2.85 10.52 -13.70
N PRO A 71 2.22 10.84 -14.86
CA PRO A 71 1.40 12.03 -14.99
C PRO A 71 0.28 12.04 -13.93
N GLN A 72 -0.04 13.22 -13.39
CA GLN A 72 -1.03 13.38 -12.31
C GLN A 72 -2.13 14.38 -12.69
N GLY A 73 -2.28 14.68 -13.98
CA GLY A 73 -3.13 15.75 -14.48
C GLY A 73 -2.64 17.14 -14.06
N SER A 74 -3.49 18.15 -14.26
CA SER A 74 -3.20 19.54 -13.91
C SER A 74 -4.21 20.08 -12.91
N PHE A 75 -3.73 20.74 -11.86
CA PHE A 75 -4.59 21.39 -10.88
C PHE A 75 -5.23 22.66 -11.48
N ARG A 76 -6.56 22.69 -11.58
CA ARG A 76 -7.29 23.90 -11.95
C ARG A 76 -7.79 24.64 -10.71
N GLN A 77 -7.17 25.78 -10.41
CA GLN A 77 -7.50 26.61 -9.25
C GLN A 77 -8.98 27.05 -9.25
N GLU A 78 -9.49 27.49 -10.40
CA GLU A 78 -10.88 27.98 -10.56
C GLU A 78 -11.95 26.99 -10.12
N LYS A 79 -11.67 25.69 -10.26
CA LYS A 79 -12.61 24.60 -9.96
C LYS A 79 -12.22 23.83 -8.70
N ASN A 80 -11.13 24.21 -8.03
CA ASN A 80 -10.52 23.54 -6.88
C ASN A 80 -10.38 22.00 -7.05
N ARG A 81 -10.13 21.54 -8.28
CA ARG A 81 -10.07 20.13 -8.67
C ARG A 81 -8.90 19.86 -9.61
N ILE A 82 -8.48 18.60 -9.67
CA ILE A 82 -7.54 18.12 -10.67
C ILE A 82 -8.36 17.64 -11.88
N ASP A 83 -8.10 18.23 -13.05
CA ASP A 83 -8.70 17.76 -14.30
C ASP A 83 -7.69 16.83 -15.01
N ASN A 84 -8.24 15.86 -15.75
CA ASN A 84 -7.48 14.92 -16.58
C ASN A 84 -6.35 14.19 -15.82
N VAL A 85 -6.67 13.61 -14.65
CA VAL A 85 -5.73 12.83 -13.81
C VAL A 85 -4.94 11.81 -14.63
N PHE A 86 -5.61 11.15 -15.58
CA PHE A 86 -5.06 10.10 -16.43
C PHE A 86 -4.57 10.58 -17.80
N ASP A 87 -4.38 11.90 -18.01
CA ASP A 87 -3.84 12.41 -19.27
C ASP A 87 -2.42 11.90 -19.51
N GLY A 88 -2.16 11.43 -20.73
CA GLY A 88 -0.87 10.82 -21.09
C GLY A 88 -0.61 9.44 -20.47
N TRP A 89 -1.58 8.83 -19.76
CA TRP A 89 -1.42 7.48 -19.23
C TRP A 89 -1.41 6.43 -20.34
N ASN A 90 -0.55 5.44 -20.18
CA ASN A 90 -0.55 4.23 -20.97
C ASN A 90 -0.18 3.03 -20.07
N LYS A 91 -0.25 1.82 -20.63
CA LYS A 91 0.00 0.56 -19.90
C LYS A 91 1.39 0.45 -19.27
N ASP A 92 2.38 1.18 -19.78
CA ASP A 92 3.77 1.06 -19.32
C ASP A 92 3.93 1.51 -17.86
N PHE A 93 3.09 2.43 -17.40
CA PHE A 93 3.07 2.87 -16.00
C PHE A 93 2.68 1.77 -15.02
N LEU A 94 2.13 0.66 -15.50
CA LEU A 94 1.65 -0.46 -14.68
C LEU A 94 2.39 -1.77 -15.01
N LYS A 95 3.44 -1.73 -15.83
CA LYS A 95 4.24 -2.92 -16.20
C LYS A 95 4.90 -3.63 -15.03
N ILE A 96 5.09 -2.96 -13.88
CA ILE A 96 5.58 -3.63 -12.67
C ILE A 96 4.72 -4.85 -12.31
N PHE A 97 3.41 -4.81 -12.57
CA PHE A 97 2.48 -5.91 -12.31
C PHE A 97 2.63 -7.11 -13.28
N GLU A 98 3.41 -6.99 -14.37
CA GLU A 98 3.75 -8.11 -15.25
C GLU A 98 4.85 -8.99 -14.67
N ILE A 99 5.75 -8.42 -13.87
CA ILE A 99 7.01 -9.06 -13.45
C ILE A 99 7.05 -9.45 -11.98
N ILE A 100 6.18 -8.88 -11.14
CA ILE A 100 6.18 -9.16 -9.71
C ILE A 100 5.65 -10.56 -9.39
N THR A 101 6.20 -11.18 -8.36
CA THR A 101 5.77 -12.48 -7.83
C THR A 101 5.93 -12.46 -6.30
N PRO A 102 4.94 -12.93 -5.51
CA PRO A 102 3.60 -13.35 -5.95
C PRO A 102 2.82 -12.19 -6.57
N LYS A 103 1.88 -12.52 -7.47
CA LYS A 103 1.01 -11.55 -8.13
C LYS A 103 -0.13 -11.17 -7.18
N PRO A 104 -0.39 -9.88 -6.92
CA PRO A 104 -1.51 -9.46 -6.08
C PRO A 104 -2.83 -9.79 -6.77
N GLU A 105 -3.85 -10.09 -5.97
CA GLU A 105 -5.20 -10.39 -6.46
C GLU A 105 -6.02 -9.12 -6.66
N LEU A 106 -5.72 -8.08 -5.87
CA LEU A 106 -6.44 -6.82 -5.85
C LEU A 106 -5.47 -5.64 -5.84
N LEU A 107 -5.73 -4.66 -6.69
CA LEU A 107 -5.08 -3.36 -6.71
C LEU A 107 -6.03 -2.29 -6.15
N ILE A 108 -5.63 -1.66 -5.05
CA ILE A 108 -6.30 -0.49 -4.50
C ILE A 108 -5.69 0.78 -5.10
N PHE A 109 -6.50 1.59 -5.77
CA PHE A 109 -6.03 2.76 -6.49
C PHE A 109 -6.56 4.06 -5.85
N GLY A 110 -5.64 4.90 -5.38
CA GLY A 110 -5.95 6.24 -4.87
C GLY A 110 -5.74 7.30 -5.95
N THR A 111 -6.83 7.94 -6.41
CA THR A 111 -6.79 8.89 -7.54
C THR A 111 -6.48 10.34 -7.14
N GLY A 112 -5.94 10.56 -5.94
CA GLY A 112 -5.63 11.87 -5.39
C GLY A 112 -6.77 12.41 -4.53
N LYS A 113 -7.04 13.71 -4.64
CA LYS A 113 -8.02 14.43 -3.81
C LYS A 113 -9.47 13.93 -3.95
N MET A 114 -9.82 13.38 -5.11
CA MET A 114 -11.19 12.95 -5.42
C MET A 114 -11.14 11.61 -6.14
N SER A 115 -12.20 10.81 -5.98
CA SER A 115 -12.40 9.61 -6.78
C SER A 115 -12.64 9.98 -8.25
N VAL A 116 -11.77 9.51 -9.13
CA VAL A 116 -11.85 9.73 -10.58
C VAL A 116 -11.94 8.37 -11.28
N PRO A 117 -12.94 8.13 -12.15
CA PRO A 117 -13.03 6.88 -12.88
C PRO A 117 -11.77 6.57 -13.68
N ILE A 118 -11.26 5.35 -13.53
CA ILE A 118 -10.10 4.88 -14.28
C ILE A 118 -10.53 4.61 -15.73
N PRO A 119 -9.75 5.05 -16.74
CA PRO A 119 -10.04 4.77 -18.16
C PRO A 119 -10.24 3.28 -18.41
N SER A 120 -11.18 2.93 -19.29
CA SER A 120 -11.48 1.51 -19.62
C SER A 120 -10.24 0.76 -20.11
N GLU A 121 -9.42 1.38 -20.97
CA GLU A 121 -8.20 0.75 -21.49
C GLU A 121 -7.23 0.32 -20.38
N ILE A 122 -7.05 1.16 -19.35
CA ILE A 122 -6.20 0.85 -18.20
C ILE A 122 -6.84 -0.25 -17.35
N ARG A 123 -8.15 -0.19 -17.10
CA ARG A 123 -8.88 -1.24 -16.36
C ARG A 123 -8.78 -2.59 -17.07
N ASP A 124 -9.00 -2.63 -18.38
CA ASP A 124 -8.92 -3.84 -19.19
C ASP A 124 -7.51 -4.43 -19.18
N TYR A 125 -6.48 -3.58 -19.22
CA TYR A 125 -5.09 -4.02 -19.08
C TYR A 125 -4.85 -4.68 -17.71
N ILE A 126 -5.28 -4.05 -16.62
CA ILE A 126 -5.15 -4.60 -15.26
C ILE A 126 -5.89 -5.94 -15.12
N HIS A 127 -7.10 -6.03 -15.67
CA HIS A 127 -7.87 -7.28 -15.69
C HIS A 127 -7.19 -8.38 -16.51
N LYS A 128 -6.56 -8.06 -17.65
CA LYS A 128 -5.78 -9.02 -18.45
C LYS A 128 -4.57 -9.56 -17.69
N LEU A 129 -4.02 -8.78 -16.77
CA LEU A 129 -2.99 -9.25 -15.84
C LEU A 129 -3.56 -10.19 -14.77
N GLY A 130 -4.89 -10.32 -14.63
CA GLY A 130 -5.53 -11.15 -13.60
C GLY A 130 -5.68 -10.43 -12.26
N LEU A 131 -5.56 -9.10 -12.24
CA LEU A 131 -5.80 -8.29 -11.04
C LEU A 131 -7.22 -7.72 -11.07
N GLN A 132 -7.88 -7.73 -9.93
CA GLN A 132 -9.04 -6.87 -9.69
C GLN A 132 -8.59 -5.45 -9.35
N ILE A 133 -9.46 -4.47 -9.58
CA ILE A 133 -9.19 -3.08 -9.23
C ILE A 133 -10.35 -2.43 -8.49
N GLU A 134 -10.03 -1.78 -7.38
CA GLU A 134 -10.90 -0.87 -6.66
C GLU A 134 -10.26 0.50 -6.62
N TYR A 135 -11.05 1.56 -6.82
CA TYR A 135 -10.53 2.93 -6.82
C TYR A 135 -11.42 3.90 -6.04
N SER A 136 -10.77 4.84 -5.36
CA SER A 136 -11.40 5.91 -4.59
C SER A 136 -10.45 7.11 -4.48
N ASP A 137 -10.84 8.16 -3.75
CA ASP A 137 -9.87 9.17 -3.33
C ASP A 137 -8.78 8.55 -2.44
N THR A 138 -7.61 9.17 -2.42
CA THR A 138 -6.41 8.57 -1.83
C THR A 138 -6.54 8.33 -0.32
N ASP A 139 -7.27 9.15 0.43
CA ASP A 139 -7.44 8.96 1.87
C ASP A 139 -8.25 7.68 2.17
N ASN A 140 -9.36 7.50 1.44
CA ASN A 140 -10.17 6.29 1.53
C ASN A 140 -9.43 5.05 1.03
N ALA A 141 -8.73 5.17 -0.10
CA ALA A 141 -7.95 4.08 -0.69
C ALA A 141 -6.83 3.58 0.25
N VAL A 142 -6.12 4.51 0.93
CA VAL A 142 -5.11 4.17 1.93
C VAL A 142 -5.71 3.39 3.10
N SER A 143 -6.89 3.80 3.57
CA SER A 143 -7.59 3.14 4.67
C SER A 143 -7.95 1.70 4.29
N THR A 144 -8.55 1.49 3.12
CA THR A 144 -8.87 0.15 2.59
C THR A 144 -7.63 -0.72 2.44
N PHE A 145 -6.57 -0.18 1.85
CA PHE A 145 -5.31 -0.92 1.69
C PHE A 145 -4.73 -1.37 3.02
N ASN A 146 -4.65 -0.47 4.01
CA ASN A 146 -4.07 -0.80 5.31
C ASN A 146 -4.86 -1.93 6.00
N VAL A 147 -6.19 -1.89 5.97
CA VAL A 147 -7.04 -2.96 6.54
C VAL A 147 -6.77 -4.30 5.85
N LEU A 148 -6.80 -4.33 4.51
CA LEU A 148 -6.57 -5.57 3.76
C LEU A 148 -5.14 -6.10 3.95
N ALA A 149 -4.16 -5.21 4.03
CA ALA A 149 -2.77 -5.56 4.31
C ALA A 149 -2.61 -6.13 5.72
N GLU A 150 -3.28 -5.55 6.72
CA GLU A 150 -3.28 -6.04 8.11
C GLU A 150 -3.96 -7.41 8.24
N GLU A 151 -4.98 -7.68 7.43
CA GLU A 151 -5.60 -9.01 7.29
C GLU A 151 -4.72 -10.05 6.57
N GLY A 152 -3.53 -9.66 6.09
CA GLY A 152 -2.64 -10.54 5.34
C GLY A 152 -3.12 -10.85 3.93
N ARG A 153 -4.06 -10.07 3.37
CA ARG A 153 -4.53 -10.24 1.99
C ARG A 153 -3.42 -9.95 1.00
N ASN A 154 -3.42 -10.66 -0.11
CA ASN A 154 -2.52 -10.43 -1.22
C ASN A 154 -2.96 -9.21 -2.05
N VAL A 155 -2.75 -8.01 -1.49
CA VAL A 155 -3.19 -6.72 -2.01
C VAL A 155 -2.00 -5.84 -2.39
N ALA A 156 -2.15 -5.09 -3.48
CA ALA A 156 -1.26 -4.01 -3.87
C ALA A 156 -1.97 -2.66 -3.82
N ALA A 157 -1.19 -1.58 -3.77
CA ALA A 157 -1.70 -0.22 -3.85
C ALA A 157 -0.95 0.62 -4.87
N ALA A 158 -1.67 1.56 -5.48
CA ALA A 158 -1.12 2.62 -6.33
C ALA A 158 -1.78 3.94 -5.93
N PHE A 159 -1.00 4.88 -5.37
CA PHE A 159 -1.54 6.11 -4.79
C PHE A 159 -0.95 7.34 -5.44
N LEU A 160 -1.82 8.22 -5.91
CA LEU A 160 -1.48 9.59 -6.27
C LEU A 160 -1.59 10.49 -5.02
N PRO A 161 -0.68 11.45 -4.83
CA PRO A 161 -0.81 12.43 -3.76
C PRO A 161 -2.01 13.36 -4.00
N ILE A 162 -2.45 14.06 -2.94
CA ILE A 162 -3.58 14.99 -3.00
C ILE A 162 -3.36 16.11 -4.04
N ASN A 163 -2.14 16.65 -4.12
CA ASN A 163 -1.74 17.61 -5.12
C ASN A 163 -0.72 16.99 -6.07
N PRO A 164 -0.81 17.26 -7.39
CA PRO A 164 0.17 16.80 -8.35
C PRO A 164 1.60 17.20 -7.96
N THR A 165 2.52 16.29 -8.16
CA THR A 165 3.96 16.49 -7.97
C THR A 165 4.67 16.45 -9.32
N HIS A 166 5.93 16.90 -9.35
CA HIS A 166 6.69 16.91 -10.61
C HIS A 166 6.87 15.49 -11.14
N TYR A 167 6.23 15.23 -12.28
CA TYR A 167 6.54 14.11 -13.18
C TYR A 167 7.76 14.50 -14.01
N LYS A 168 8.82 13.68 -13.99
CA LYS A 168 10.02 13.88 -14.82
C LYS A 168 10.16 12.72 -15.79
N PRO A 169 9.61 12.78 -17.02
CA PRO A 169 9.88 11.76 -18.00
C PRO A 169 11.38 11.76 -18.35
N GLY A 170 12.09 10.66 -18.07
CA GLY A 170 13.45 10.42 -18.58
C GLY A 170 14.65 10.72 -17.67
N GLU A 171 14.46 11.10 -16.39
CA GLU A 171 15.56 11.11 -15.41
C GLU A 171 15.40 9.91 -14.46
N ILE A 172 16.33 8.95 -14.55
CA ILE A 172 16.54 7.85 -13.60
C ILE A 172 17.71 8.22 -12.70
#